data_AF-A0A522VBH6-F1
#
_entry.id   AF-A0A522VBH6-F1
#
_cell.length_a   1.000
_cell.length_b   1.000
_cell.length_c   1.000
_cell.angle_alpha   90.00
_cell.angle_beta   90.00
_cell.angle_gamma   90.00
#
_symmetry.space_group_name_H-M   'P 1'
#
loop_
_entity.id
_entity.type
_entity.pdbx_description
1 polymer ?
#
loop_
_entity_poly.entity_id
_entity_poly.type
_entity_poly.pdbx_seq_one_letter_code
_entity_poly.pdbx_strand_id
1 'polypeptide(L)'
;MLRMSEVNAVDHQSMQHMLTAACVDWQGFGRQLACETDALLGGDTSVLLFDESAFAKKGASSGRAWRGNGTDAWAKEQPPTAWQRLVLREGEKGLLAADYLHERVWVWDGREEKARGWHLLVRREAGAEDISHYCLSNAPPDTPLEELARVQSQRFFIEHSFKEAKSECGMADYQVRRWDAWHNHMALVMLGTLFLVKQKMAGRRQW
;
A
#
# COMPACT_ATOMS: atom_id res chain seq x y z
N MET A 1 22.94 14.39 -13.37
CA MET A 1 21.99 13.26 -13.42
C MET A 1 21.37 13.31 -14.81
N LEU A 2 21.80 12.43 -15.72
CA LEU A 2 21.25 12.35 -17.09
C LEU A 2 19.79 11.90 -16.98
N ARG A 3 18.86 12.62 -17.61
CA ARG A 3 17.47 12.15 -17.69
C ARG A 3 17.44 10.93 -18.61
N MET A 4 16.53 9.99 -18.36
CA MET A 4 16.40 8.78 -19.19
C MET A 4 16.10 9.10 -20.67
N SER A 5 15.56 10.29 -20.96
CA SER A 5 15.39 10.85 -22.32
C SER A 5 16.69 11.21 -23.04
N GLU A 6 17.81 11.36 -22.33
CA GLU A 6 19.12 11.74 -22.89
C GLU A 6 20.00 10.51 -23.17
N VAL A 7 19.62 9.33 -22.69
CA VAL A 7 20.45 8.11 -22.70
C VAL A 7 20.07 7.13 -23.82
N ASN A 8 18.86 7.23 -24.39
CA ASN A 8 18.46 6.40 -25.52
C ASN A 8 17.76 7.23 -26.60
N ALA A 9 18.24 7.12 -27.84
CA ALA A 9 17.47 7.47 -29.02
C ALA A 9 16.32 6.45 -29.19
N VAL A 10 15.33 6.51 -28.29
CA VAL A 10 14.12 5.71 -28.42
C VAL A 10 13.29 6.32 -29.54
N ASP A 11 13.00 5.53 -30.57
CA ASP A 11 12.01 5.92 -31.57
C ASP A 11 10.64 6.08 -30.88
N HIS A 12 10.24 7.34 -30.74
CA HIS A 12 8.96 7.70 -30.11
C HIS A 12 7.79 7.01 -30.82
N GLN A 13 7.88 6.79 -32.13
CA GLN A 13 6.81 6.13 -32.89
C GLN A 13 6.68 4.65 -32.50
N SER A 14 7.79 3.92 -32.40
CA SER A 14 7.81 2.54 -31.92
C SER A 14 7.28 2.40 -30.49
N MET A 15 7.62 3.33 -29.59
CA MET A 15 7.10 3.31 -28.22
C MET A 15 5.59 3.56 -28.18
N GLN A 16 5.09 4.55 -28.92
CA GLN A 16 3.65 4.81 -29.01
C GLN A 16 2.89 3.65 -29.64
N HIS A 17 3.46 2.99 -30.65
CA HIS A 17 2.89 1.80 -31.25
C HIS A 17 2.83 0.65 -30.24
N MET A 18 3.90 0.39 -29.50
CA MET A 18 3.90 -0.62 -28.44
C MET A 18 2.81 -0.34 -27.39
N LEU A 19 2.68 0.90 -26.91
CA LEU A 19 1.67 1.25 -25.92
C LEU A 19 0.24 1.06 -26.43
N THR A 20 -0.02 1.38 -27.71
CA THR A 20 -1.38 1.42 -28.27
C THR A 20 -1.83 0.14 -28.98
N ALA A 21 -0.89 -0.71 -29.40
CA ALA A 21 -1.16 -1.94 -30.15
C ALA A 21 -0.83 -3.22 -29.37
N ALA A 22 -0.13 -3.14 -28.23
CA ALA A 22 0.14 -4.33 -27.42
C ALA A 22 -1.14 -4.89 -26.80
N CYS A 23 -1.40 -6.17 -27.05
CA CYS A 23 -2.33 -6.97 -26.25
C CYS A 23 -1.57 -7.52 -25.05
N VAL A 24 -1.62 -6.80 -23.93
CA VAL A 24 -1.06 -7.27 -22.66
C VAL A 24 -2.07 -8.22 -22.02
N ASP A 25 -1.65 -9.46 -21.73
CA ASP A 25 -2.41 -10.35 -20.85
C ASP A 25 -2.31 -9.84 -19.41
N TRP A 26 -3.26 -8.98 -19.05
CA TRP A 26 -3.34 -8.37 -17.72
C TRP A 26 -3.54 -9.38 -16.60
N GLN A 27 -4.18 -10.53 -16.88
CA GLN A 27 -4.37 -11.56 -15.86
C GLN A 27 -3.07 -12.33 -15.63
N GLY A 28 -2.39 -12.74 -16.70
CA GLY A 28 -1.08 -13.37 -16.62
C GLY A 28 -0.04 -12.45 -15.98
N PHE A 29 -0.01 -11.17 -16.37
CA PHE A 29 0.87 -10.15 -15.80
C PHE A 29 0.61 -9.96 -14.29
N GLY A 30 -0.65 -9.76 -13.90
CA GLY A 30 -1.01 -9.62 -12.49
C GLY A 30 -0.66 -10.86 -11.66
N ARG A 31 -0.86 -12.06 -12.22
CA ARG A 31 -0.48 -13.32 -11.57
C ARG A 31 1.03 -13.43 -11.37
N GLN A 32 1.82 -13.12 -12.41
CA GLN A 32 3.28 -13.17 -12.32
C GLN A 32 3.81 -12.17 -11.28
N LEU A 33 3.29 -10.93 -11.28
CA LEU A 33 3.65 -9.95 -10.26
C LEU A 33 3.30 -10.44 -8.84
N ALA A 34 2.12 -11.06 -8.66
CA ALA A 34 1.73 -11.62 -7.37
C ALA A 34 2.68 -12.74 -6.92
N CYS A 35 3.03 -13.68 -7.81
CA CYS A 35 3.98 -14.74 -7.52
C CYS A 35 5.39 -14.21 -7.19
N GLU A 36 5.89 -13.22 -7.94
CA GLU A 36 7.20 -12.62 -7.63
C GLU A 36 7.18 -11.83 -6.32
N THR A 37 6.09 -11.12 -6.05
CA THR A 37 5.91 -10.39 -4.79
C THR A 37 5.85 -11.36 -3.62
N ASP A 38 5.12 -12.47 -3.74
CA ASP A 38 5.08 -13.53 -2.73
C ASP A 38 6.45 -14.22 -2.55
N ALA A 39 7.18 -14.48 -3.64
CA ALA A 39 8.53 -15.04 -3.53
C ALA A 39 9.53 -14.07 -2.86
N LEU A 40 9.32 -12.75 -2.99
CA LEU A 40 10.21 -11.73 -2.43
C LEU A 40 9.83 -11.28 -1.01
N LEU A 41 8.52 -11.20 -0.73
CA LEU A 41 7.94 -10.62 0.49
C LEU A 41 7.02 -11.58 1.26
N GLY A 42 6.59 -12.67 0.63
CA GLY A 42 5.70 -13.69 1.19
C GLY A 42 6.42 -14.70 2.09
N GLY A 43 5.67 -15.72 2.52
CA GLY A 43 6.10 -16.73 3.50
C GLY A 43 5.26 -16.72 4.78
N ASP A 44 5.47 -17.69 5.68
CA ASP A 44 4.63 -17.91 6.88
C ASP A 44 4.61 -16.73 7.87
N THR A 45 5.55 -15.80 7.72
CA THR A 45 5.68 -14.58 8.54
C THR A 45 5.23 -13.31 7.82
N SER A 46 4.72 -13.43 6.58
CA SER A 46 4.25 -12.29 5.80
C SER A 46 2.86 -11.85 6.24
N VAL A 47 2.62 -10.54 6.27
CA VAL A 47 1.36 -9.94 6.73
C VAL A 47 0.80 -9.05 5.64
N LEU A 48 -0.48 -9.19 5.34
CA LEU A 48 -1.20 -8.29 4.44
C LEU A 48 -1.97 -7.25 5.26
N LEU A 49 -1.60 -5.99 5.08
CA LEU A 49 -2.29 -4.85 5.69
C LEU A 49 -3.14 -4.13 4.66
N PHE A 50 -4.44 -4.05 4.94
CA PHE A 50 -5.39 -3.25 4.18
C PHE A 50 -5.55 -1.91 4.88
N ASP A 51 -4.98 -0.89 4.27
CA ASP A 51 -5.15 0.49 4.70
C ASP A 51 -6.24 1.18 3.88
N GLU A 52 -7.48 1.07 4.37
CA GLU A 52 -8.65 1.68 3.76
C GLU A 52 -8.57 3.23 3.76
N SER A 53 -7.77 3.82 4.65
CA SER A 53 -7.61 5.28 4.70
C SER A 53 -6.78 5.86 3.54
N ALA A 54 -6.20 5.02 2.69
CA ALA A 54 -5.59 5.42 1.43
C ALA A 54 -6.63 5.73 0.33
N PHE A 55 -7.87 5.27 0.49
CA PHE A 55 -8.97 5.61 -0.40
C PHE A 55 -9.69 6.84 0.14
N ALA A 56 -9.56 7.98 -0.53
CA ALA A 56 -10.41 9.13 -0.23
C ALA A 56 -11.88 8.70 -0.31
N LYS A 57 -12.65 8.93 0.77
CA LYS A 57 -14.11 8.70 0.79
C LYS A 57 -14.75 9.53 -0.33
N LYS A 58 -14.96 8.93 -1.51
CA LYS A 58 -15.79 9.47 -2.58
C LYS A 58 -17.13 8.75 -2.58
N GLY A 59 -18.16 9.43 -2.03
CA GLY A 59 -19.56 9.00 -2.12
C GLY A 59 -20.12 8.31 -0.88
N ALA A 60 -21.45 8.24 -0.80
CA ALA A 60 -22.22 7.73 0.34
C ALA A 60 -22.28 6.18 0.43
N SER A 61 -21.47 5.49 -0.36
CA SER A 61 -21.54 4.04 -0.57
C SER A 61 -20.17 3.43 -0.84
N SER A 62 -19.26 3.51 0.13
CA SER A 62 -18.21 2.50 0.28
C SER A 62 -18.72 1.37 1.18
N GLY A 63 -18.26 0.14 0.95
CA GLY A 63 -18.84 -1.12 1.43
C GLY A 63 -19.37 -1.09 2.87
N ARG A 64 -20.70 -1.06 3.00
CA ARG A 64 -21.39 -1.21 4.28
C ARG A 64 -21.40 -2.69 4.67
N ALA A 65 -20.48 -3.08 5.53
CA ALA A 65 -20.59 -4.32 6.29
C ALA A 65 -19.89 -4.21 7.65
N TRP A 66 -20.29 -3.25 8.48
CA TRP A 66 -20.00 -3.28 9.92
C TRP A 66 -21.23 -2.80 10.67
N ARG A 67 -21.64 -3.53 11.72
CA ARG A 67 -22.88 -3.31 12.49
C ARG A 67 -23.11 -1.82 12.80
N GLY A 68 -24.38 -1.43 12.81
CA GLY A 68 -24.86 -0.04 12.94
C GLY A 68 -24.00 0.85 13.84
N ASN A 69 -23.72 2.06 13.35
CA ASN A 69 -22.95 3.13 14.00
C ASN A 69 -21.42 2.93 14.09
N GLY A 70 -20.86 1.84 13.52
CA GLY A 70 -19.61 1.78 12.74
C GLY A 70 -18.33 2.39 13.32
N THR A 71 -17.36 1.55 13.66
CA THR A 71 -15.91 1.78 13.98
C THR A 71 -15.49 3.13 14.60
N ASP A 72 -15.80 4.26 13.97
CA ASP A 72 -15.70 5.62 14.53
C ASP A 72 -16.40 5.74 15.89
N ALA A 73 -17.66 5.28 16.03
CA ALA A 73 -18.36 5.41 17.31
C ALA A 73 -17.68 4.55 18.39
N TRP A 74 -17.37 3.29 18.05
CA TRP A 74 -16.64 2.38 18.94
C TRP A 74 -15.29 2.97 19.39
N ALA A 75 -14.51 3.54 18.45
CA ALA A 75 -13.21 4.12 18.73
C ALA A 75 -13.32 5.38 19.62
N LYS A 76 -14.36 6.20 19.41
CA LYS A 76 -14.66 7.39 20.25
C LYS A 76 -15.15 7.03 21.65
N GLU A 77 -15.82 5.90 21.81
CA GLU A 77 -16.29 5.38 23.10
C GLU A 77 -15.18 4.74 23.94
N GLN A 78 -14.00 4.48 23.36
CA GLN A 78 -12.91 3.87 24.11
C GLN A 78 -12.31 4.81 25.16
N PRO A 79 -12.06 4.33 26.39
CA PRO A 79 -11.43 5.14 27.42
C PRO A 79 -9.99 5.51 27.03
N PRO A 80 -9.43 6.62 27.55
CA PRO A 80 -8.04 7.01 27.28
C PRO A 80 -7.01 5.93 27.62
N THR A 81 -7.30 5.06 28.60
CA THR A 81 -6.44 3.94 29.02
C THR A 81 -6.38 2.79 28.03
N ALA A 82 -7.34 2.68 27.09
CA ALA A 82 -7.31 1.68 26.03
C ALA A 82 -6.31 2.04 24.91
N TRP A 83 -5.97 3.33 24.79
CA TRP A 83 -5.03 3.81 23.79
C TRP A 83 -3.58 3.53 24.23
N GLN A 84 -2.80 2.95 23.32
CA GLN A 84 -1.39 2.67 23.55
C GLN A 84 -0.52 3.59 22.70
N ARG A 85 0.36 4.35 23.36
CA ARG A 85 1.34 5.22 22.70
C ARG A 85 2.50 4.38 22.19
N LEU A 86 2.72 4.37 20.88
CA LEU A 86 3.83 3.67 20.25
C LEU A 86 4.74 4.65 19.51
N VAL A 87 6.05 4.42 19.62
CA VAL A 87 7.08 5.13 18.87
C VAL A 87 7.32 4.37 17.58
N LEU A 88 6.99 4.98 16.44
CA LEU A 88 7.01 4.34 15.12
C LEU A 88 8.39 4.40 14.47
N ARG A 89 9.04 5.57 14.52
CA ARG A 89 10.36 5.81 13.93
C ARG A 89 10.97 7.11 14.43
N GLU A 90 12.28 7.25 14.28
CA GLU A 90 12.94 8.56 14.27
C GLU A 90 12.64 9.27 12.95
N GLY A 91 12.10 10.49 13.02
CA GLY A 91 11.94 11.39 11.88
C GLY A 91 12.87 12.60 11.99
N GLU A 92 12.97 13.39 10.92
CA GLU A 92 13.78 14.61 10.88
C GLU A 92 13.38 15.64 11.96
N LYS A 93 12.14 15.58 12.46
CA LYS A 93 11.59 16.45 13.51
C LYS A 93 11.51 15.79 14.89
N GLY A 94 12.15 14.63 15.08
CA GLY A 94 12.11 13.85 16.32
C GLY A 94 11.36 12.53 16.19
N LEU A 95 11.14 11.85 17.32
CA LEU A 95 10.43 10.57 17.38
C LEU A 95 8.98 10.74 16.90
N LEU A 96 8.63 10.06 15.80
CA LEU A 96 7.25 9.96 15.34
C LEU A 96 6.54 8.95 16.22
N ALA A 97 5.70 9.44 17.12
CA ALA A 97 4.85 8.61 17.97
C ALA A 97 3.37 8.78 17.61
N ALA A 98 2.59 7.73 17.80
CA ALA A 98 1.15 7.75 17.57
C ALA A 98 0.43 6.90 18.63
N ASP A 99 -0.85 7.21 18.86
CA ASP A 99 -1.71 6.43 19.75
C ASP A 99 -2.50 5.41 18.92
N TYR A 100 -2.57 4.18 19.43
CA TYR A 100 -3.27 3.07 18.80
C TYR A 100 -4.35 2.48 19.68
N LEU A 101 -5.50 2.16 19.07
CA LEU A 101 -6.41 1.12 19.55
C LEU A 101 -6.23 -0.13 18.71
N HIS A 102 -6.43 -1.27 19.35
CA HIS A 102 -6.40 -2.57 18.71
C HIS A 102 -7.50 -3.47 19.26
N GLU A 103 -8.20 -4.16 18.35
CA GLU A 103 -9.21 -5.14 18.69
C GLU A 103 -9.23 -6.27 17.67
N ARG A 104 -9.66 -7.47 18.09
CA ARG A 104 -9.93 -8.58 17.18
C ARG A 104 -11.38 -8.52 16.71
N VAL A 105 -11.56 -8.39 15.40
CA VAL A 105 -12.88 -8.24 14.76
C VAL A 105 -13.17 -9.38 13.81
N TRP A 106 -14.46 -9.66 13.59
CA TRP A 106 -14.91 -10.67 12.63
C TRP A 106 -15.43 -10.00 11.38
N VAL A 107 -14.72 -10.18 10.26
CA VAL A 107 -15.08 -9.66 8.94
C VAL A 107 -15.85 -10.72 8.18
N TRP A 108 -16.96 -10.34 7.56
CA TRP A 108 -17.72 -11.24 6.69
C TRP A 108 -18.15 -10.51 5.42
N ASP A 109 -17.90 -11.14 4.27
CA ASP A 109 -18.16 -10.57 2.94
C ASP A 109 -19.56 -10.90 2.39
N GLY A 110 -20.36 -11.66 3.16
CA GLY A 110 -21.68 -12.11 2.75
C GLY A 110 -21.70 -13.29 1.77
N ARG A 111 -20.53 -13.79 1.35
CA ARG A 111 -20.38 -14.87 0.36
C ARG A 111 -19.78 -16.13 0.97
N GLU A 112 -18.86 -15.98 1.92
CA GLU A 112 -18.25 -17.11 2.62
C GLU A 112 -19.19 -17.71 3.67
N GLU A 113 -19.03 -19.00 3.99
CA GLU A 113 -19.85 -19.65 5.04
C GLU A 113 -19.52 -19.16 6.45
N LYS A 114 -18.29 -18.67 6.67
CA LYS A 114 -17.81 -18.25 7.99
C LYS A 114 -17.15 -16.89 7.91
N ALA A 115 -17.38 -16.07 8.93
CA ALA A 115 -16.60 -14.85 9.13
C ALA A 115 -15.14 -15.20 9.43
N ARG A 116 -14.21 -14.33 9.03
CA ARG A 116 -12.78 -14.46 9.33
C ARG A 116 -12.40 -13.50 10.44
N GLY A 117 -11.48 -13.92 11.31
CA GLY A 117 -10.95 -13.05 12.36
C GLY A 117 -9.80 -12.19 11.85
N TRP A 118 -9.86 -10.88 12.11
CA TRP A 118 -8.88 -9.88 11.69
C TRP A 118 -8.47 -8.98 12.86
N HIS A 119 -7.33 -8.31 12.75
CA HIS A 119 -6.95 -7.21 13.63
C HIS A 119 -7.54 -5.91 13.07
N LEU A 120 -8.27 -5.17 13.89
CA LEU A 120 -8.63 -3.78 13.64
C LEU A 120 -7.63 -2.88 14.38
N LEU A 121 -6.99 -1.97 13.66
CA LEU A 121 -6.15 -0.92 14.22
C LEU A 121 -6.79 0.44 13.96
N VAL A 122 -6.85 1.26 15.00
CA VAL A 122 -7.23 2.67 14.91
C VAL A 122 -6.04 3.49 15.36
N ARG A 123 -5.66 4.47 14.54
CA ARG A 123 -4.53 5.34 14.83
C ARG A 123 -5.00 6.79 14.93
N ARG A 124 -4.42 7.51 15.88
CA ARG A 124 -4.42 8.98 15.91
C ARG A 124 -2.99 9.48 16.15
N GLU A 125 -2.71 10.69 15.71
CA GLU A 125 -1.41 11.30 15.98
C GLU A 125 -1.23 11.56 17.48
N ALA A 126 0.03 11.57 17.93
CA ALA A 126 0.38 11.83 19.31
C ALA A 126 -0.26 13.13 19.84
N GLY A 127 -1.21 13.00 20.77
CA GLY A 127 -1.90 14.15 21.38
C GLY A 127 -3.04 14.73 20.55
N ALA A 128 -3.40 14.11 19.42
CA ALA A 128 -4.62 14.41 18.70
C ALA A 128 -5.81 13.66 19.32
N GLU A 129 -7.00 14.27 19.28
CA GLU A 129 -8.25 13.58 19.61
C GLU A 129 -8.87 12.91 18.38
N ASP A 130 -8.67 13.52 17.21
CA ASP A 130 -9.18 13.02 15.95
C ASP A 130 -8.42 11.80 15.45
N ILE A 131 -9.18 10.83 14.97
CA ILE A 131 -8.66 9.60 14.38
C ILE A 131 -8.11 9.91 13.00
N SER A 132 -6.85 9.52 12.76
CA SER A 132 -6.19 9.73 11.48
C SER A 132 -6.35 8.54 10.54
N HIS A 133 -6.34 7.30 11.05
CA HIS A 133 -6.36 6.10 10.20
C HIS A 133 -7.11 4.91 10.82
N TYR A 134 -7.67 4.09 9.94
CA TYR A 134 -8.20 2.75 10.23
C TYR A 134 -7.51 1.73 9.36
N CYS A 135 -7.18 0.57 9.94
CA CYS A 135 -6.52 -0.50 9.21
C CYS A 135 -7.02 -1.87 9.66
N LEU A 136 -7.13 -2.78 8.69
CA LEU A 136 -7.44 -4.19 8.92
C LEU A 136 -6.23 -5.05 8.53
N SER A 137 -5.89 -6.01 9.38
CA SER A 137 -4.80 -6.97 9.14
C SER A 137 -5.26 -8.40 9.33
N ASN A 138 -4.85 -9.29 8.43
CA ASN A 138 -5.06 -10.72 8.51
C ASN A 138 -3.91 -11.46 9.24
N ALA A 139 -3.02 -10.73 9.93
CA ALA A 139 -1.91 -11.31 10.66
C ALA A 139 -2.36 -12.41 11.65
N PRO A 140 -1.44 -13.32 12.05
CA PRO A 140 -1.70 -14.31 13.08
C PRO A 140 -2.33 -13.67 14.34
N PRO A 141 -3.33 -14.30 14.98
CA PRO A 141 -4.08 -13.69 16.09
C PRO A 141 -3.22 -13.21 17.27
N ASP A 142 -2.06 -13.83 17.46
CA ASP A 142 -1.05 -13.55 18.49
C ASP A 142 -0.03 -12.48 18.09
N THR A 143 -0.18 -11.86 16.92
CA THR A 143 0.71 -10.78 16.46
C THR A 143 0.61 -9.58 17.41
N PRO A 144 1.73 -9.11 17.98
CA PRO A 144 1.73 -8.00 18.93
C PRO A 144 1.41 -6.67 18.25
N LEU A 145 0.83 -5.73 19.01
CA LEU A 145 0.41 -4.43 18.49
C LEU A 145 1.58 -3.62 17.92
N GLU A 146 2.76 -3.73 18.53
CA GLU A 146 3.99 -3.08 18.08
C GLU A 146 4.36 -3.51 16.66
N GLU A 147 4.21 -4.80 16.34
CA GLU A 147 4.49 -5.32 15.01
C GLU A 147 3.44 -4.86 14.00
N LEU A 148 2.16 -4.90 14.37
CA LEU A 148 1.08 -4.39 13.51
C LEU A 148 1.25 -2.88 13.22
N ALA A 149 1.60 -2.08 14.23
CA ALA A 149 1.87 -0.66 14.11
C ALA A 149 3.14 -0.39 13.28
N ARG A 150 4.19 -1.19 13.47
CA ARG A 150 5.42 -1.12 12.67
C ARG A 150 5.11 -1.30 11.20
N VAL A 151 4.34 -2.33 10.83
CA VAL A 151 3.99 -2.58 9.43
C VAL A 151 3.00 -1.53 8.90
N GLN A 152 2.00 -1.09 9.68
CA GLN A 152 1.12 0.03 9.29
C GLN A 152 1.93 1.31 8.99
N SER A 153 2.96 1.60 9.78
CA SER A 153 3.81 2.79 9.61
C SER A 153 4.65 2.77 8.32
N GLN A 154 4.79 1.61 7.67
CA GLN A 154 5.50 1.49 6.39
C GLN A 154 4.76 2.16 5.22
N ARG A 155 3.51 2.64 5.41
CA ARG A 155 2.76 3.42 4.40
C ARG A 155 3.58 4.57 3.81
N PHE A 156 4.43 5.22 4.61
CA PHE A 156 5.33 6.27 4.13
C PHE A 156 6.21 5.80 2.95
N PHE A 157 6.66 4.55 2.96
CA PHE A 157 7.46 4.00 1.87
C PHE A 157 6.66 3.81 0.59
N ILE A 158 5.34 3.57 0.67
CA ILE A 158 4.46 3.51 -0.51
C ILE A 158 4.46 4.86 -1.23
N GLU A 159 4.29 5.96 -0.49
CA GLU A 159 4.35 7.31 -1.07
C GLU A 159 5.73 7.60 -1.68
N HIS A 160 6.79 7.13 -1.02
CA HIS A 160 8.14 7.24 -1.57
C HIS A 160 8.27 6.46 -2.89
N SER A 161 7.77 5.22 -2.95
CA SER A 161 7.76 4.43 -4.18
C SER A 161 7.01 5.12 -5.31
N PHE A 162 5.89 5.80 -5.04
CA PHE A 162 5.19 6.60 -6.05
C PHE A 162 6.00 7.83 -6.50
N LYS A 163 6.72 8.48 -5.59
CA LYS A 163 7.62 9.60 -5.95
C LYS A 163 8.75 9.10 -6.85
N GLU A 164 9.37 7.99 -6.52
CA GLU A 164 10.43 7.37 -7.33
C GLU A 164 9.89 6.89 -8.69
N ALA A 165 8.72 6.26 -8.74
CA ALA A 165 8.12 5.84 -10.00
C ALA A 165 7.83 7.03 -10.94
N LYS A 166 7.46 8.19 -10.38
CA LYS A 166 7.28 9.43 -11.14
C LYS A 166 8.60 9.99 -11.65
N SER A 167 9.64 10.06 -10.81
CA SER A 167 10.92 10.66 -11.21
C SER A 167 11.77 9.77 -12.10
N GLU A 168 11.82 8.47 -11.81
CA GLU A 168 12.76 7.54 -12.46
C GLU A 168 12.11 6.71 -13.58
N CYS A 169 10.80 6.44 -13.50
CA CYS A 169 10.11 5.55 -14.44
C CYS A 169 9.06 6.27 -15.31
N GLY A 170 8.96 7.59 -15.23
CA GLY A 170 8.05 8.37 -16.08
C GLY A 170 6.56 8.09 -15.80
N MET A 171 6.20 7.73 -14.57
CA MET A 171 4.80 7.49 -14.19
C MET A 171 3.90 8.70 -14.47
N ALA A 172 4.45 9.92 -14.39
CA ALA A 172 3.73 11.17 -14.67
C ALA A 172 3.94 11.72 -16.08
N ASP A 173 4.77 11.07 -16.90
CA ASP A 173 5.24 11.61 -18.20
C ASP A 173 4.56 10.95 -19.41
N TYR A 174 3.41 10.30 -19.22
CA TYR A 174 2.67 9.69 -20.32
C TYR A 174 1.94 10.75 -21.16
N GLN A 175 1.94 10.56 -22.48
CA GLN A 175 1.21 11.41 -23.43
C GLN A 175 0.05 10.67 -24.12
N VAL A 176 -0.25 9.46 -23.66
CA VAL A 176 -1.32 8.62 -24.20
C VAL A 176 -2.70 9.08 -23.74
N ARG A 177 -3.71 8.93 -24.60
CA ARG A 177 -5.11 9.30 -24.31
C ARG A 177 -6.08 8.13 -24.25
N ARG A 178 -5.67 6.96 -24.73
CA ARG A 178 -6.50 5.75 -24.67
C ARG A 178 -6.29 5.04 -23.33
N TRP A 179 -7.36 4.47 -22.80
CA TRP A 179 -7.36 3.74 -21.53
C TRP A 179 -6.39 2.55 -21.52
N ASP A 180 -6.42 1.74 -22.56
CA ASP A 180 -5.54 0.58 -22.73
C ASP A 180 -4.07 0.98 -22.87
N ALA A 181 -3.79 2.05 -23.62
CA ALA A 181 -2.43 2.58 -23.75
C ALA A 181 -1.89 3.16 -22.43
N TRP A 182 -2.73 3.82 -21.64
CA TRP A 182 -2.37 4.27 -20.29
C TRP A 182 -2.09 3.07 -19.38
N HIS A 183 -2.94 2.05 -19.43
CA HIS A 183 -2.72 0.80 -18.71
C HIS A 183 -1.38 0.18 -19.06
N ASN A 184 -1.09 -0.02 -20.36
CA ASN A 184 0.17 -0.59 -20.83
C ASN A 184 1.37 0.23 -20.34
N HIS A 185 1.28 1.56 -20.34
CA HIS A 185 2.30 2.43 -19.76
C HIS A 185 2.52 2.17 -18.27
N MET A 186 1.45 2.06 -17.47
CA MET A 186 1.54 1.73 -16.05
C MET A 186 2.18 0.35 -15.80
N ALA A 187 1.94 -0.66 -16.64
CA ALA A 187 2.64 -1.94 -16.55
C ALA A 187 4.16 -1.80 -16.73
N LEU A 188 4.61 -1.03 -17.72
CA LEU A 188 6.03 -0.77 -17.93
C LEU A 188 6.65 0.00 -16.76
N VAL A 189 5.92 0.98 -16.20
CA VAL A 189 6.34 1.69 -14.98
C VAL A 189 6.51 0.70 -13.80
N MET A 190 5.56 -0.21 -13.60
CA MET A 190 5.64 -1.22 -12.53
C MET A 190 6.84 -2.16 -12.73
N LEU A 191 7.08 -2.63 -13.96
CA LEU A 191 8.24 -3.46 -14.29
C LEU A 191 9.56 -2.72 -14.08
N GLY A 192 9.66 -1.47 -14.54
CA GLY A 192 10.83 -0.62 -14.32
C GLY A 192 11.11 -0.38 -12.84
N THR A 193 10.06 -0.09 -12.06
CA THR A 193 10.18 0.09 -10.61
C THR A 193 10.65 -1.19 -9.91
N LEU A 194 10.09 -2.35 -10.27
CA LEU A 194 10.51 -3.65 -9.73
C LEU A 194 11.98 -3.94 -10.05
N PHE A 195 12.42 -3.66 -11.28
CA PHE A 195 13.82 -3.79 -11.67
C PHE A 195 14.73 -2.92 -10.79
N LEU A 196 14.41 -1.63 -10.62
CA LEU A 196 15.20 -0.72 -9.79
C LEU A 196 15.29 -1.20 -8.33
N VAL A 197 14.19 -1.69 -7.75
CA VAL A 197 14.19 -2.26 -6.41
C VAL A 197 15.10 -3.49 -6.32
N LYS A 198 15.01 -4.42 -7.28
CA LYS A 198 15.90 -5.59 -7.34
C LYS A 198 17.38 -5.19 -7.43
N GLN A 199 17.71 -4.17 -8.23
CA GLN A 199 19.09 -3.66 -8.32
C GLN A 199 19.57 -3.03 -7.01
N LYS A 200 18.73 -2.22 -6.35
CA LYS A 200 19.05 -1.65 -5.03
C LYS A 200 19.30 -2.75 -3.98
N MET A 201 18.49 -3.81 -3.99
CA MET A 201 18.66 -4.95 -3.07
C MET A 201 19.95 -5.72 -3.35
N ALA A 202 20.27 -5.99 -4.63
CA ALA A 202 21.51 -6.66 -5.01
C ALA A 202 22.73 -5.82 -4.64
N GLY A 203 22.69 -4.52 -4.93
CA GLY A 203 23.75 -3.58 -4.55
C GLY A 203 23.97 -3.54 -3.04
N ARG A 204 22.91 -3.48 -2.23
CA ARG A 204 23.02 -3.50 -0.75
C ARG A 204 23.66 -4.77 -0.17
N ARG A 205 23.71 -5.88 -0.90
CA ARG A 205 24.34 -7.14 -0.46
C ARG A 205 25.84 -7.23 -0.83
N GLN A 206 26.34 -6.31 -1.65
CA GLN A 206 27.72 -6.30 -2.14
C GLN A 206 28.65 -5.33 -1.36
N TRP A 207 28.09 -4.60 -0.39
CA TRP A 207 28.80 -3.71 0.53
C TRP A 207 28.59 -4.18 1.97
#